data_AF-A0A1Q8X8Z0-F1
#
_entry.id   AF-A0A1Q8X8Z0-F1
#
_cell.length_a   1.000
_cell.length_b   1.000
_cell.length_c   1.000
_cell.angle_alpha   90.00
_cell.angle_beta   90.00
_cell.angle_gamma   90.00
#
_symmetry.space_group_name_H-M   'P 1'
#
loop_
_entity.id
_entity.type
_entity.pdbx_description
1 polymer ?
#
loop_
_entity_poly.entity_id
_entity_poly.type
_entity_poly.pdbx_seq_one_letter_code
_entity_poly.pdbx_strand_id
1 'polypeptide(L)'
;MRRTTLCKINATHRRALASQRGSILPYLSVAVGIVALIALTLMTGLGDVIVHRRDASNAADAAALAAAEAWGHSIESSYGNATKSHNGHEFWGSVGKGVGSFAGSATKRTAEHYAKLNGATATSYSVDEAHGTATVSVRTDSTIAHTDKRMTATSTAKVVFESGACLEGGKLGYQNNGKCLTKQAERPPATPHSQGPSASPSPPQPPPPDLKLDNRQKVKVRTQLVS
;
A
#
# COMPACT_ATOMS: atom_id res chain seq x y z
N MET A 1 60.73 -64.94 7.88
CA MET A 1 59.59 -65.25 6.98
C MET A 1 58.48 -64.19 7.08
N ARG A 2 58.68 -62.94 6.61
CA ARG A 2 57.64 -61.87 6.66
C ARG A 2 57.56 -60.97 5.39
N ARG A 3 58.44 -61.18 4.39
CA ARG A 3 58.48 -60.35 3.16
C ARG A 3 57.58 -60.86 2.03
N THR A 4 57.24 -62.14 2.01
CA THR A 4 56.47 -62.76 0.92
C THR A 4 54.96 -62.54 1.01
N THR A 5 54.42 -62.26 2.20
CA THR A 5 52.99 -61.97 2.41
C THR A 5 52.61 -60.53 2.03
N LEU A 6 53.50 -59.55 2.30
CA LEU A 6 53.26 -58.14 1.99
C LEU A 6 53.22 -57.83 0.48
N CYS A 7 54.08 -58.48 -0.32
CA CYS A 7 54.02 -58.34 -1.78
C CYS A 7 52.73 -58.90 -2.39
N LYS A 8 52.19 -59.99 -1.81
CA LYS A 8 50.97 -60.64 -2.31
C LYS A 8 49.72 -59.79 -2.04
N ILE A 9 49.64 -59.16 -0.86
CA ILE A 9 48.54 -58.26 -0.47
C ILE A 9 48.56 -56.98 -1.30
N ASN A 10 49.74 -56.38 -1.56
CA ASN A 10 49.83 -55.20 -2.40
C ASN A 10 49.52 -55.48 -3.89
N ALA A 11 49.85 -56.67 -4.39
CA ALA A 11 49.53 -57.07 -5.76
C ALA A 11 48.03 -57.33 -5.97
N THR A 12 47.33 -57.90 -4.98
CA THR A 12 45.87 -58.06 -5.04
C THR A 12 45.14 -56.72 -4.88
N HIS A 13 45.62 -55.83 -4.01
CA HIS A 13 45.02 -54.49 -3.85
C HIS A 13 45.19 -53.62 -5.12
N ARG A 14 46.36 -53.69 -5.78
CA ARG A 14 46.59 -53.00 -7.06
C ARG A 14 45.80 -53.59 -8.22
N ARG A 15 45.53 -54.90 -8.23
CA ARG A 15 44.63 -55.51 -9.24
C ARG A 15 43.16 -55.15 -8.99
N ALA A 16 42.72 -55.06 -7.74
CA ALA A 16 41.37 -54.58 -7.42
C ALA A 16 41.16 -53.11 -7.84
N LEU A 17 42.16 -52.25 -7.63
CA LEU A 17 42.15 -50.85 -8.09
C LEU A 17 42.30 -50.71 -9.61
N ALA A 18 43.07 -51.58 -10.27
CA ALA A 18 43.20 -51.59 -11.74
C ALA A 18 41.96 -52.19 -12.43
N SER A 19 41.24 -53.10 -11.78
CA SER A 19 39.98 -53.68 -12.25
C SER A 19 38.76 -52.76 -12.06
N GLN A 20 38.94 -51.58 -11.48
CA GLN A 20 37.88 -50.56 -11.35
C GLN A 20 38.01 -49.42 -12.39
N ARG A 21 38.95 -49.50 -13.33
CA ARG A 21 39.16 -48.46 -14.36
C ARG A 21 38.14 -48.41 -15.49
N GLY A 22 37.01 -49.10 -15.40
CA GLY A 22 36.09 -49.21 -16.54
C GLY A 22 34.60 -49.24 -16.22
N SER A 23 34.17 -48.88 -15.00
CA SER A 23 32.74 -48.93 -14.66
C SER A 23 32.32 -47.85 -13.66
N ILE A 24 32.70 -46.59 -13.92
CA ILE A 24 31.66 -45.58 -13.80
C ILE A 24 30.78 -45.85 -15.01
N LEU A 25 29.66 -46.54 -14.79
CA LEU A 25 28.76 -46.89 -15.88
C LEU A 25 28.51 -45.61 -16.71
N PRO A 26 28.77 -45.60 -18.02
CA PRO A 26 28.50 -44.42 -18.84
C PRO A 26 27.04 -43.96 -18.65
N TYR A 27 26.14 -44.90 -18.38
CA TYR A 27 24.76 -44.66 -17.95
C TYR A 27 24.61 -43.84 -16.66
N LEU A 28 25.39 -44.09 -15.61
CA LEU A 28 25.35 -43.26 -14.39
C LEU A 28 25.81 -41.84 -14.67
N SER A 29 26.83 -41.68 -15.52
CA SER A 29 27.33 -40.36 -15.93
C SER A 29 26.27 -39.57 -16.71
N VAL A 30 25.60 -40.25 -17.66
CA VAL A 30 24.50 -39.67 -18.45
C VAL A 30 23.30 -39.35 -17.56
N ALA A 31 22.93 -40.25 -16.64
CA ALA A 31 21.82 -40.02 -15.72
C ALA A 31 22.06 -38.82 -14.80
N VAL A 32 23.26 -38.69 -14.23
CA VAL A 32 23.65 -37.53 -13.41
C VAL A 32 23.65 -36.25 -14.26
N GLY A 33 24.12 -36.32 -15.51
CA GLY A 33 24.06 -35.19 -16.44
C GLY A 33 22.62 -34.73 -16.74
N ILE A 34 21.69 -35.67 -16.95
CA ILE A 34 20.27 -35.38 -17.16
C ILE A 34 19.65 -34.76 -15.90
N VAL A 35 19.91 -35.33 -14.72
CA VAL A 35 19.41 -34.80 -13.45
C VAL A 35 19.98 -33.40 -13.19
N ALA A 36 21.26 -33.16 -13.47
CA ALA A 36 21.88 -31.85 -13.37
C ALA A 36 21.25 -30.85 -14.35
N LEU A 37 20.95 -31.26 -15.59
CA LEU A 37 20.25 -30.44 -16.56
C LEU A 37 18.82 -30.11 -16.12
N ILE A 38 18.08 -31.07 -15.58
CA ILE A 38 16.74 -30.85 -15.01
C ILE A 38 16.82 -29.90 -13.82
N ALA A 39 17.81 -30.07 -12.93
CA ALA A 39 18.02 -29.16 -11.81
C ALA A 39 18.36 -27.74 -12.30
N LEU A 40 19.20 -27.61 -13.34
CA LEU A 40 19.57 -26.33 -13.93
C LEU A 40 18.38 -25.64 -14.61
N THR A 41 17.55 -26.39 -15.33
CA THR A 41 16.32 -25.86 -15.97
C THR A 41 15.26 -25.49 -14.93
N LEU A 42 15.16 -26.22 -13.82
CA LEU A 42 14.28 -25.84 -12.71
C LEU A 42 14.79 -24.58 -11.99
N MET A 43 16.11 -24.47 -11.75
CA MET A 43 16.70 -23.28 -11.14
C MET A 43 16.57 -22.03 -12.02
N THR A 44 16.64 -22.16 -13.34
CA THR A 44 16.52 -21.03 -14.29
C THR A 44 15.05 -20.71 -14.63
N GLY A 45 14.22 -21.72 -14.88
CA GLY A 45 12.82 -21.55 -15.28
C GLY A 45 11.90 -21.06 -14.16
N LEU A 46 12.18 -21.38 -12.89
CA LEU A 46 11.44 -20.82 -11.76
C LEU A 46 11.92 -19.43 -11.36
N GLY A 47 13.16 -19.04 -11.73
CA GLY A 47 13.71 -17.73 -11.39
C GLY A 47 12.96 -16.58 -12.05
N ASP A 48 12.61 -16.72 -13.32
CA ASP A 48 12.07 -15.61 -14.13
C ASP A 48 10.60 -15.31 -13.84
N VAL A 49 9.81 -16.36 -13.55
CA VAL A 49 8.40 -16.21 -13.12
C VAL A 49 8.30 -15.47 -11.78
N ILE A 50 9.29 -15.66 -10.90
CA ILE A 50 9.34 -14.97 -9.60
C ILE A 50 9.73 -13.49 -9.77
N VAL A 51 10.62 -13.16 -10.71
CA VAL A 51 11.03 -11.77 -10.98
C VAL A 51 9.85 -10.95 -11.49
N HIS A 52 9.12 -11.44 -12.50
CA HIS A 52 7.99 -10.68 -13.05
C HIS A 52 6.81 -10.51 -12.08
N ARG A 53 6.64 -11.43 -11.13
CA ARG A 53 5.67 -11.25 -10.04
C ARG A 53 6.07 -10.09 -9.12
N ARG A 54 7.36 -9.96 -8.80
CA ARG A 54 7.88 -8.86 -7.99
C ARG A 54 7.75 -7.52 -8.70
N ASP A 55 8.07 -7.47 -9.99
CA ASP A 55 7.95 -6.23 -10.78
C ASP A 55 6.50 -5.73 -10.81
N ALA A 56 5.54 -6.63 -11.04
CA ALA A 56 4.12 -6.29 -11.01
C ALA A 56 3.68 -5.78 -9.63
N SER A 57 4.04 -6.48 -8.54
CA SER A 57 3.72 -6.08 -7.17
C SER A 57 4.33 -4.73 -6.80
N ASN A 58 5.62 -4.52 -7.09
CA ASN A 58 6.30 -3.25 -6.83
C ASN A 58 5.66 -2.10 -7.60
N ALA A 59 5.29 -2.32 -8.86
CA ALA A 59 4.62 -1.31 -9.66
C ALA A 59 3.22 -0.98 -9.11
N ALA A 60 2.47 -1.98 -8.65
CA ALA A 60 1.17 -1.79 -8.03
C ALA A 60 1.29 -1.02 -6.72
N ASP A 61 2.24 -1.41 -5.86
CA ASP A 61 2.50 -0.77 -4.57
C ASP A 61 2.91 0.70 -4.75
N ALA A 62 3.83 0.97 -5.67
CA ALA A 62 4.25 2.34 -6.00
C ALA A 62 3.08 3.17 -6.52
N ALA A 63 2.25 2.62 -7.42
CA ALA A 63 1.10 3.34 -7.98
C ALA A 63 0.01 3.60 -6.93
N ALA A 64 -0.28 2.62 -6.06
CA ALA A 64 -1.25 2.78 -4.99
C ALA A 64 -0.78 3.80 -3.94
N LEU A 65 0.49 3.72 -3.53
CA LEU A 65 1.06 4.67 -2.56
C LEU A 65 1.06 6.10 -3.13
N ALA A 66 1.52 6.27 -4.37
CA ALA A 66 1.52 7.57 -5.04
C ALA A 66 0.11 8.14 -5.23
N ALA A 67 -0.88 7.29 -5.49
CA ALA A 67 -2.28 7.69 -5.48
C ALA A 67 -2.72 8.18 -4.09
N ALA A 68 -2.45 7.42 -3.03
CA ALA A 68 -2.79 7.85 -1.69
C ALA A 68 -2.05 9.15 -1.29
N GLU A 69 -0.83 9.37 -1.75
CA GLU A 69 -0.05 10.57 -1.46
C GLU A 69 -0.61 11.79 -2.16
N ALA A 70 -0.89 11.69 -3.46
CA ALA A 70 -1.53 12.77 -4.22
C ALA A 70 -2.90 13.13 -3.63
N TRP A 71 -3.65 12.13 -3.18
CA TRP A 71 -4.90 12.33 -2.48
C TRP A 71 -4.70 13.04 -1.12
N GLY A 72 -3.73 12.59 -0.32
CA GLY A 72 -3.38 13.22 0.95
C GLY A 72 -2.95 14.68 0.80
N HIS A 73 -2.16 15.00 -0.23
CA HIS A 73 -1.73 16.36 -0.51
C HIS A 73 -2.90 17.27 -0.93
N SER A 74 -3.84 16.75 -1.71
CA SER A 74 -5.09 17.44 -2.06
C SER A 74 -5.92 17.79 -0.81
N ILE A 75 -5.97 16.87 0.16
CA ILE A 75 -6.62 17.08 1.45
C ILE A 75 -5.86 18.11 2.29
N GLU A 76 -4.55 17.98 2.46
CA GLU A 76 -3.74 18.93 3.23
C GLU A 76 -3.84 20.35 2.67
N SER A 77 -3.82 20.50 1.34
CA SER A 77 -3.96 21.80 0.68
C SER A 77 -5.35 22.42 0.90
N SER A 78 -6.41 21.63 0.66
CA SER A 78 -7.79 22.11 0.82
C SER A 78 -8.10 22.46 2.28
N TYR A 79 -7.66 21.62 3.21
CA TYR A 79 -7.86 21.83 4.63
C TYR A 79 -6.95 22.93 5.19
N GLY A 80 -5.73 23.04 4.68
CA GLY A 80 -4.80 24.13 4.99
C GLY A 80 -5.36 25.50 4.61
N ASN A 81 -6.07 25.59 3.47
CA ASN A 81 -6.75 26.82 3.08
C ASN A 81 -7.98 27.10 3.97
N ALA A 82 -8.77 26.06 4.28
CA ALA A 82 -9.92 26.19 5.17
C ALA A 82 -9.53 26.62 6.60
N THR A 83 -8.42 26.11 7.12
CA THR A 83 -7.92 26.45 8.46
C THR A 83 -7.41 27.88 8.54
N LYS A 84 -6.78 28.40 7.48
CA LYS A 84 -6.34 29.80 7.37
C LYS A 84 -7.49 30.79 7.18
N SER A 85 -8.65 30.34 6.69
CA SER A 85 -9.82 31.20 6.59
C SER A 85 -10.39 31.50 7.99
N HIS A 86 -10.37 32.78 8.37
CA HIS A 86 -10.99 33.28 9.59
C HIS A 86 -12.53 33.18 9.57
N ASN A 87 -13.13 32.80 8.42
CA ASN A 87 -14.57 32.59 8.29
C ASN A 87 -14.96 31.16 8.70
N GLY A 88 -15.65 31.02 9.83
CA GLY A 88 -16.18 29.73 10.30
C GLY A 88 -17.06 29.00 9.27
N HIS A 89 -17.82 29.74 8.45
CA HIS A 89 -18.67 29.18 7.39
C HIS A 89 -17.86 28.48 6.28
N GLU A 90 -16.74 29.07 5.84
CA GLU A 90 -15.87 28.47 4.80
C GLU A 90 -15.15 27.22 5.31
N PHE A 91 -14.78 27.22 6.59
CA PHE A 91 -14.20 26.06 7.25
C PHE A 91 -15.20 24.90 7.32
N TRP A 92 -16.41 25.15 7.85
CA TRP A 92 -17.45 24.12 7.92
C TRP A 92 -18.01 23.73 6.55
N GLY A 93 -17.83 24.55 5.51
CA GLY A 93 -18.10 24.17 4.13
C GLY A 93 -17.08 23.20 3.54
N SER A 94 -15.88 23.14 4.12
CA SER A 94 -14.80 22.20 3.73
C SER A 94 -14.79 20.94 4.59
N VAL A 95 -15.14 21.07 5.87
CA VAL A 95 -15.36 19.97 6.82
C VAL A 95 -16.70 19.29 6.52
N GLY A 96 -16.76 17.96 6.60
CA GLY A 96 -17.97 17.18 6.32
C GLY A 96 -18.15 16.77 4.86
N LYS A 97 -17.29 17.25 3.95
CA LYS A 97 -17.24 16.75 2.56
C LYS A 97 -16.74 15.30 2.54
N GLY A 98 -17.26 14.53 1.58
CA GLY A 98 -16.79 13.17 1.31
C GLY A 98 -15.31 13.20 0.96
N VAL A 99 -14.50 12.34 1.60
CA VAL A 99 -13.04 12.36 1.42
C VAL A 99 -12.64 12.03 -0.02
N GLY A 100 -13.46 11.28 -0.77
CA GLY A 100 -13.18 10.98 -2.18
C GLY A 100 -13.37 12.16 -3.12
N SER A 101 -14.05 13.24 -2.69
CA SER A 101 -14.08 14.49 -3.46
C SER A 101 -12.67 15.08 -3.67
N PHE A 102 -11.70 14.71 -2.84
CA PHE A 102 -10.30 15.10 -2.96
C PHE A 102 -9.46 14.14 -3.82
N ALA A 103 -10.00 12.95 -4.17
CA ALA A 103 -9.35 11.93 -4.98
C ALA A 103 -9.68 12.09 -6.49
N GLY A 104 -9.50 13.31 -6.99
CA GLY A 104 -9.87 13.68 -8.36
C GLY A 104 -8.94 13.11 -9.44
N SER A 105 -9.09 13.62 -10.67
CA SER A 105 -8.32 13.17 -11.84
C SER A 105 -6.79 13.25 -11.67
N ALA A 106 -6.29 14.17 -10.83
CA ALA A 106 -4.86 14.28 -10.50
C ALA A 106 -4.34 13.02 -9.79
N THR A 107 -5.12 12.44 -8.89
CA THR A 107 -4.77 11.23 -8.16
C THR A 107 -4.62 10.03 -9.09
N LYS A 108 -5.59 9.86 -9.99
CA LYS A 108 -5.53 8.84 -11.04
C LYS A 108 -4.32 9.00 -11.97
N ARG A 109 -4.05 10.23 -12.45
CA ARG A 109 -2.87 10.50 -13.30
C ARG A 109 -1.56 10.21 -12.59
N THR A 110 -1.48 10.48 -11.29
CA THR A 110 -0.29 10.18 -10.48
C THR A 110 -0.10 8.66 -10.39
N ALA A 111 -1.17 7.91 -10.12
CA ALA A 111 -1.13 6.44 -10.13
C ALA A 111 -0.64 5.89 -11.47
N GLU A 112 -1.20 6.39 -12.58
CA GLU A 112 -0.80 6.01 -13.94
C GLU A 112 0.66 6.36 -14.24
N HIS A 113 1.13 7.52 -13.79
CA HIS A 113 2.51 7.97 -13.98
C HIS A 113 3.49 7.06 -13.24
N TYR A 114 3.23 6.76 -11.97
CA TYR A 114 4.10 5.88 -11.17
C TYR A 114 4.03 4.42 -11.62
N ALA A 115 2.90 3.94 -12.11
CA ALA A 115 2.84 2.63 -12.76
C ALA A 115 3.79 2.57 -13.96
N LYS A 116 3.76 3.59 -14.83
CA LYS A 116 4.64 3.65 -16.02
C LYS A 116 6.12 3.73 -15.67
N LEU A 117 6.48 4.51 -14.64
CA LEU A 117 7.86 4.57 -14.14
C LEU A 117 8.38 3.20 -13.66
N ASN A 118 7.48 2.31 -13.24
CA ASN A 118 7.80 0.95 -12.81
C ASN A 118 7.54 -0.10 -13.91
N GLY A 119 7.50 0.30 -15.18
CA GLY A 119 7.36 -0.64 -16.32
C GLY A 119 6.01 -1.36 -16.36
N ALA A 120 4.96 -0.72 -15.86
CA ALA A 120 3.62 -1.25 -15.87
C ALA A 120 2.59 -0.21 -16.34
N THR A 121 1.48 -0.68 -16.87
CA THR A 121 0.33 0.13 -17.22
C THR A 121 -0.77 -0.09 -16.18
N ALA A 122 -1.29 0.99 -15.58
CA ALA A 122 -2.47 0.91 -14.72
C ALA A 122 -3.69 0.46 -15.55
N THR A 123 -4.31 -0.66 -15.16
CA THR A 123 -5.49 -1.24 -15.80
C THR A 123 -6.77 -0.88 -15.07
N SER A 124 -6.70 -0.63 -13.77
CA SER A 124 -7.82 -0.19 -12.96
C SER A 124 -7.36 0.81 -11.89
N TYR A 125 -8.28 1.71 -11.52
CA TYR A 125 -8.11 2.66 -10.43
C TYR A 125 -9.46 2.83 -9.75
N SER A 126 -9.51 2.64 -8.44
CA SER A 126 -10.70 2.89 -7.62
C SER A 126 -10.33 3.52 -6.29
N VAL A 127 -11.29 4.25 -5.72
CA VAL A 127 -11.16 4.89 -4.41
C VAL A 127 -12.36 4.47 -3.57
N ASP A 128 -12.08 3.99 -2.38
CA ASP A 128 -13.08 3.78 -1.34
C ASP A 128 -13.05 4.97 -0.39
N GLU A 129 -14.04 5.84 -0.54
CA GLU A 129 -14.17 7.03 0.29
C GLU A 129 -14.51 6.69 1.74
N ALA A 130 -15.22 5.60 1.99
CA ALA A 130 -15.63 5.21 3.34
C ALA A 130 -14.41 4.80 4.18
N HIS A 131 -13.45 4.12 3.55
CA HIS A 131 -12.26 3.62 4.22
C HIS A 131 -11.00 4.47 4.00
N GLY A 132 -11.05 5.47 3.13
CA GLY A 132 -9.90 6.31 2.81
C GLY A 132 -8.83 5.55 2.04
N THR A 133 -9.22 4.60 1.18
CA THR A 133 -8.28 3.73 0.45
C THR A 133 -8.33 3.97 -1.06
N ALA A 134 -7.18 3.85 -1.72
CA ALA A 134 -7.03 3.86 -3.16
C ALA A 134 -6.46 2.52 -3.61
N THR A 135 -7.15 1.87 -4.56
CA THR A 135 -6.76 0.58 -5.11
C THR A 135 -6.37 0.76 -6.57
N VAL A 136 -5.22 0.20 -6.94
CA VAL A 136 -4.68 0.26 -8.29
C VAL A 136 -4.35 -1.15 -8.75
N SER A 137 -4.87 -1.52 -9.92
CA SER A 137 -4.39 -2.70 -10.64
C SER A 137 -3.47 -2.26 -11.75
N VAL A 138 -2.37 -2.98 -11.92
CA VAL A 138 -1.39 -2.76 -12.98
C VAL A 138 -1.19 -4.03 -13.79
N ARG A 139 -0.65 -3.85 -14.99
CA ARG A 139 -0.18 -4.92 -15.85
C ARG A 139 1.22 -4.57 -16.34
N THR A 140 2.18 -5.48 -16.21
CA THR A 140 3.55 -5.27 -16.67
C THR A 140 3.58 -5.02 -18.18
N ASP A 141 4.49 -4.17 -18.63
CA ASP A 141 4.69 -3.91 -20.05
C ASP A 141 5.48 -5.05 -20.72
N SER A 142 6.37 -5.69 -19.97
CA SER A 142 7.10 -6.90 -20.36
C SER A 142 6.24 -8.17 -20.22
N THR A 143 6.52 -9.14 -21.10
CA THR A 143 5.96 -10.48 -21.03
C THR A 143 6.86 -11.40 -20.22
N ILE A 144 6.27 -12.42 -19.60
CA ILE A 144 7.01 -13.49 -18.94
C ILE A 144 7.81 -14.24 -19.99
N ALA A 145 9.11 -14.45 -19.77
CA ALA A 145 9.98 -15.14 -20.72
C ALA A 145 9.37 -16.44 -21.23
N HIS A 146 9.53 -16.67 -22.54
CA HIS A 146 8.97 -17.82 -23.26
C HIS A 146 7.43 -17.91 -23.25
N THR A 147 6.73 -16.82 -22.92
CA THR A 147 5.27 -16.69 -23.05
C THR A 147 4.87 -15.31 -23.57
N ASP A 148 3.66 -15.19 -24.12
CA ASP A 148 3.07 -13.89 -24.48
C ASP A 148 2.23 -13.28 -23.33
N LYS A 149 2.34 -13.84 -22.12
CA LYS A 149 1.55 -13.40 -20.96
C LYS A 149 2.24 -12.26 -20.23
N ARG A 150 1.45 -11.29 -19.80
CA ARG A 150 1.88 -10.18 -18.93
C ARG A 150 1.36 -10.41 -17.52
N MET A 151 2.15 -10.01 -16.53
CA MET A 151 1.75 -10.15 -15.13
C MET A 151 0.83 -9.01 -14.73
N THR A 152 -0.11 -9.31 -13.83
CA THR A 152 -0.96 -8.31 -13.21
C THR A 152 -0.79 -8.36 -11.69
N ALA A 153 -0.93 -7.19 -11.06
CA ALA A 153 -0.94 -7.07 -9.61
C ALA A 153 -1.92 -5.97 -9.22
N THR A 154 -2.47 -6.10 -8.03
CA THR A 154 -3.37 -5.11 -7.44
C THR A 154 -2.82 -4.77 -6.07
N SER A 155 -2.74 -3.48 -5.78
CA SER A 155 -2.34 -2.98 -4.47
C SER A 155 -3.30 -1.91 -3.99
N THR A 156 -3.43 -1.79 -2.68
CA THR A 156 -4.30 -0.84 -2.01
C THR A 156 -3.48 -0.04 -1.01
N ALA A 157 -3.61 1.29 -1.04
CA ALA A 157 -3.00 2.18 -0.07
C ALA A 157 -4.07 2.99 0.66
N LYS A 158 -3.83 3.27 1.93
CA LYS A 158 -4.72 4.04 2.81
C LYS A 158 -4.13 5.39 3.13
N VAL A 159 -4.98 6.40 3.07
CA VAL A 159 -4.73 7.74 3.62
C VAL A 159 -5.01 7.70 5.12
N VAL A 160 -4.02 8.07 5.94
CA VAL A 160 -4.13 8.10 7.39
C VAL A 160 -3.86 9.50 7.89
N PHE A 161 -4.80 10.05 8.65
CA PHE A 161 -4.68 11.37 9.27
C PHE A 161 -3.93 11.24 10.60
N GLU A 162 -2.77 11.88 10.71
CA GLU A 162 -1.96 11.88 11.94
C GLU A 162 -2.41 12.97 12.92
N SER A 163 -2.79 14.14 12.40
CA SER A 163 -3.24 15.27 13.21
C SER A 163 -4.20 16.17 12.44
N GLY A 164 -5.02 16.92 13.18
CA GLY A 164 -5.88 18.00 12.66
C GLY A 164 -7.13 17.55 11.91
N ALA A 165 -7.09 16.42 11.21
CA ALA A 165 -8.24 15.86 10.49
C ALA A 165 -8.55 14.44 10.95
N CYS A 166 -9.79 14.01 10.70
CA CYS A 166 -10.26 12.66 11.00
C CYS A 166 -11.24 12.19 9.92
N LEU A 167 -11.45 10.88 9.83
CA LEU A 167 -12.44 10.30 8.93
C LEU A 167 -13.57 9.68 9.74
N GLU A 168 -14.80 10.06 9.45
CA GLU A 168 -15.98 9.46 10.06
C GLU A 168 -17.07 9.26 8.99
N GLY A 169 -17.47 8.01 8.75
CA GLY A 169 -18.48 7.67 7.73
C GLY A 169 -18.12 8.15 6.32
N GLY A 170 -16.83 8.12 5.95
CA GLY A 170 -16.32 8.62 4.67
C GLY A 170 -16.28 10.13 4.52
N LYS A 171 -16.56 10.88 5.59
CA LYS A 171 -16.48 12.35 5.61
C LYS A 171 -15.21 12.81 6.31
N LEU A 172 -14.60 13.86 5.76
CA LEU A 172 -13.45 14.51 6.34
C LEU A 172 -13.89 15.43 7.49
N GLY A 173 -13.58 15.06 8.72
CA GLY A 173 -13.89 15.83 9.93
C GLY A 173 -12.68 16.61 10.47
N TYR A 174 -12.95 17.53 11.40
CA TYR A 174 -11.94 18.18 12.25
C TYR A 174 -11.73 17.36 13.52
N GLN A 175 -10.46 17.09 13.86
CA GLN A 175 -10.15 16.44 15.12
C GLN A 175 -10.09 17.47 16.25
N ASN A 176 -10.99 17.34 17.23
CA ASN A 176 -11.02 18.20 18.40
C ASN A 176 -11.16 17.34 19.67
N ASN A 177 -10.16 17.39 20.56
CA ASN A 177 -10.18 16.67 21.85
C ASN A 177 -10.58 15.19 21.73
N GLY A 178 -10.02 14.49 20.73
CA GLY A 178 -10.30 13.07 20.48
C GLY A 178 -11.64 12.77 19.81
N LYS A 179 -12.45 13.79 19.50
CA LYS A 179 -13.70 13.63 18.73
C LYS A 179 -13.52 14.07 17.28
N CYS A 180 -14.17 13.35 16.38
CA CYS A 180 -14.28 13.75 14.99
C CYS A 180 -15.51 14.63 14.80
N LEU A 181 -15.31 15.87 14.35
CA LEU A 181 -16.40 16.80 14.09
C LEU A 181 -16.58 16.92 12.58
N THR A 182 -17.65 16.34 12.04
CA THR A 182 -17.99 16.37 10.61
C THR A 182 -19.03 17.43 10.25
N LYS A 183 -19.57 18.13 11.24
CA LYS A 183 -20.50 19.26 11.08
C LYS A 183 -20.36 20.22 12.26
N GLN A 184 -20.77 21.46 12.05
CA GLN A 184 -20.91 22.40 13.16
C GLN A 184 -21.94 21.83 14.15
N ALA A 185 -21.64 21.88 15.45
CA ALA A 185 -22.65 21.59 16.46
C ALA A 185 -23.81 22.56 16.26
N GLU A 186 -24.99 22.02 15.97
CA GLU A 186 -26.17 22.82 15.66
C GLU A 186 -26.48 23.73 16.84
N ARG A 187 -26.62 25.03 16.57
CA ARG A 187 -27.16 25.97 17.55
C ARG A 187 -28.56 25.45 17.89
N PRO A 188 -28.92 25.26 19.17
CA PRO A 188 -30.32 24.96 19.51
C PRO A 188 -31.19 26.02 18.82
N PRO A 189 -32.29 25.64 18.16
CA PRO A 189 -33.17 26.64 17.56
C PRO A 189 -33.54 27.64 18.64
N ALA A 190 -33.39 28.93 18.34
CA ALA A 190 -33.94 29.97 19.20
C ALA A 190 -35.42 29.65 19.34
N THR A 191 -35.83 29.26 20.54
CA THR A 191 -37.23 29.03 20.88
C THR A 191 -37.99 30.28 20.45
N PRO A 192 -39.06 30.18 19.64
CA PRO A 192 -39.89 31.33 19.32
C PRO A 192 -40.33 31.95 20.63
N HIS A 193 -40.02 33.24 20.83
CA HIS A 193 -40.48 33.99 21.98
C HIS A 193 -42.02 34.07 21.94
N SER A 194 -42.68 33.09 22.56
CA SER A 194 -44.09 33.20 22.91
C SER A 194 -44.15 34.12 24.13
N GLN A 195 -44.71 35.32 23.92
CA GLN A 195 -44.93 36.30 24.97
C GLN A 195 -45.95 35.72 25.98
N GLY A 196 -45.49 35.42 27.19
CA GLY A 196 -46.32 35.06 28.34
C GLY A 196 -45.59 35.48 29.63
N PRO A 197 -46.27 36.12 30.61
CA PRO A 197 -45.58 36.91 31.62
C PRO A 197 -45.05 36.06 32.79
N SER A 198 -43.81 36.37 33.18
CA SER A 198 -43.23 36.24 34.53
C SER A 198 -42.93 34.83 35.09
N ALA A 199 -41.64 34.45 35.07
CA ALA A 199 -40.97 33.78 36.19
C ALA A 199 -39.43 33.71 35.99
N SER A 200 -38.70 34.35 36.93
CA SER A 200 -37.29 34.19 37.37
C SER A 200 -36.14 34.05 36.36
N PRO A 201 -35.05 34.84 36.48
CA PRO A 201 -33.88 34.73 35.61
C PRO A 201 -33.07 33.46 35.97
N SER A 202 -33.12 32.44 35.12
CA SER A 202 -32.09 31.39 35.12
C SER A 202 -30.72 32.00 34.78
N PRO A 203 -29.62 31.53 35.41
CA PRO A 203 -28.29 32.04 35.13
C PRO A 203 -27.97 31.91 33.63
N PRO A 204 -27.24 32.86 33.01
CA PRO A 204 -26.85 32.77 31.62
C PRO A 204 -26.12 31.44 31.39
N GLN A 205 -26.72 30.59 30.57
CA GLN A 205 -26.06 29.37 30.12
C GLN A 205 -24.79 29.79 29.37
N PRO A 206 -23.63 29.15 29.62
CA PRO A 206 -22.39 29.49 28.93
C PRO A 206 -22.63 29.43 27.42
N PRO A 207 -22.13 30.40 26.64
CA PRO A 207 -22.17 30.29 25.19
C PRO A 207 -21.59 28.92 24.78
N PRO A 208 -22.18 28.24 23.78
CA PRO A 208 -21.55 27.03 23.24
C PRO A 208 -20.11 27.39 22.90
N PRO A 209 -19.15 26.48 23.10
CA PRO A 209 -17.75 26.81 22.90
C PRO A 209 -17.60 27.35 21.48
N ASP A 210 -17.41 28.67 21.38
CA ASP A 210 -16.68 29.27 20.29
C ASP A 210 -15.37 28.49 20.33
N LEU A 211 -15.28 27.51 19.43
CA LEU A 211 -14.04 26.83 19.11
C LEU A 211 -13.11 27.98 18.76
N LYS A 212 -12.31 28.44 19.73
CA LYS A 212 -11.38 29.54 19.53
C LYS A 212 -10.58 29.19 18.29
N LEU A 213 -10.87 29.90 17.21
CA LEU A 213 -10.33 29.63 15.88
C LEU A 213 -8.80 29.87 15.85
N ASP A 214 -8.25 30.42 16.93
CA ASP A 214 -6.86 30.84 17.09
C ASP A 214 -5.83 29.69 17.14
N ASN A 215 -6.25 28.42 17.28
CA ASN A 215 -5.32 27.30 17.39
C ASN A 215 -5.75 26.06 16.57
N ARG A 216 -6.10 26.26 15.30
CA ARG A 216 -6.39 25.14 14.38
C ARG A 216 -5.10 24.38 14.08
N GLN A 217 -5.09 23.09 14.42
CA GLN A 217 -3.95 22.23 14.19
C GLN A 217 -3.75 22.00 12.68
N LYS A 218 -2.50 22.11 12.22
CA LYS A 218 -2.15 21.76 10.84
C LYS A 218 -2.48 20.29 10.58
N VAL A 219 -3.16 20.02 9.47
CA VAL A 219 -3.43 18.64 9.05
C VAL A 219 -2.14 18.00 8.58
N LYS A 220 -1.88 16.80 9.09
CA LYS A 220 -0.78 15.96 8.63
C LYS A 220 -1.36 14.63 8.16
N VAL A 221 -1.02 14.25 6.95
CA VAL A 221 -1.49 13.03 6.30
C VAL A 221 -0.28 12.13 6.03
N ARG A 222 -0.39 10.86 6.37
CA ARG A 222 0.54 9.81 5.95
C ARG A 222 -0.19 8.81 5.05
N THR A 223 0.59 8.03 4.32
CA THR A 223 0.10 6.94 3.49
C THR A 223 0.71 5.62 3.93
N GLN A 224 -0.04 4.54 3.78
CA GLN A 224 0.45 3.20 4.09
C GLN A 224 -0.24 2.18 3.19
N LEU A 225 0.46 1.13 2.81
CA LEU A 225 -0.15 0.00 2.12
C LEU A 225 -1.11 -0.75 3.05
N VAL A 226 -2.19 -1.26 2.47
CA VAL A 226 -3.14 -2.16 3.13
C VAL A 226 -2.72 -3.57 2.75
N SER A 227 -2.13 -4.27 3.71
CA SER A 227 -1.64 -5.64 3.54
C SER A 227 -2.72 -6.69 3.74
#